data_AF-A0A1X3DED4-F1
#
_entry.id   AF-A0A1X3DED4-F1
#
_cell.length_a   1.000
_cell.length_b   1.000
_cell.length_c   1.000
_cell.angle_alpha   90.00
_cell.angle_beta   90.00
_cell.angle_gamma   90.00
#
_symmetry.space_group_name_H-M   'P 1'
#
loop_
_entity.id
_entity.type
_entity.pdbx_description
1 polymer ?
#
loop_
_entity_poly.entity_id
_entity_poly.type
_entity_poly.pdbx_seq_one_letter_code
_entity_poly.pdbx_strand_id
1 'polypeptide(L)'
;MKKALAVSVALLAAAPAFAEELVVYSSRADNLLRPVAEAYQKKTGVTIKLVNDKAGPLMEKLKAEGSNSPADVFITVDGGNLWQATQMGLLRPINSATLKNNIPANLRDPKNQWFGLSVRARTIFYNTQKVKPSELSTYANLADPKWKGRLCLRTSNNVYNQSLVGTMIANQGHAKTAQIVKGWVNNLATEPFANDTAMLEAIGAGRCDVGIANTYYYGRLMDKQPNLPVGVFFADQQGKGTHVNVSGAGVTKHTKKAAQAQKFIEWLSGSEAQNLFADLNHEYPANPKINPDPKVAKWGKFKQDVINVSVAGSNQKKAVMLMKQAGYK
;
A
#
# COMPACT_ATOMS: atom_id res chain seq x y z
N MET A 1 44.65 12.86 67.78
CA MET A 1 44.25 13.66 66.59
C MET A 1 43.94 12.72 65.42
N LYS A 2 42.71 12.82 64.90
CA LYS A 2 42.22 12.55 63.53
C LYS A 2 42.29 11.10 62.96
N LYS A 3 41.15 10.40 63.04
CA LYS A 3 40.79 9.28 62.14
C LYS A 3 40.40 9.87 60.77
N ALA A 4 41.06 9.46 59.69
CA ALA A 4 40.71 9.85 58.33
C ALA A 4 39.71 8.84 57.74
N LEU A 5 38.52 9.32 57.42
CA LEU A 5 37.45 8.57 56.76
C LEU A 5 37.63 8.71 55.24
N ALA A 6 38.00 7.63 54.55
CA ALA A 6 38.10 7.61 53.10
C ALA A 6 36.70 7.38 52.49
N VAL A 7 36.09 8.45 51.98
CA VAL A 7 34.84 8.38 51.21
C VAL A 7 35.19 8.00 49.77
N SER A 8 34.82 6.79 49.36
CA SER A 8 34.90 6.36 47.96
C SER A 8 33.70 6.94 47.21
N VAL A 9 33.92 7.99 46.42
CA VAL A 9 32.92 8.52 45.49
C VAL A 9 32.91 7.62 44.26
N ALA A 10 31.89 6.77 44.12
CA ALA A 10 31.62 6.05 42.89
C ALA A 10 31.09 7.05 41.85
N LEU A 11 31.94 7.48 40.92
CA LEU A 11 31.48 8.16 39.71
C LEU A 11 30.71 7.15 38.85
N LEU A 12 29.37 7.19 38.90
CA LEU A 12 28.56 6.66 37.81
C LEU A 12 28.81 7.52 36.57
N ALA A 13 29.65 7.03 35.67
CA ALA A 13 29.75 7.57 34.32
C ALA A 13 28.42 7.31 33.61
N ALA A 14 27.55 8.31 33.58
CA ALA A 14 26.41 8.33 32.68
C ALA A 14 26.97 8.40 31.25
N ALA A 15 27.01 7.26 30.56
CA ALA A 15 27.31 7.24 29.14
C ALA A 15 26.31 8.17 28.42
N PRO A 16 26.76 9.05 27.51
CA PRO A 16 25.84 9.86 26.73
C PRO A 16 24.93 8.90 25.96
N ALA A 17 23.63 8.99 26.21
CA ALA A 17 22.63 8.32 25.40
C ALA A 17 22.69 8.97 24.00
N PHE A 18 23.53 8.43 23.11
CA PHE A 18 23.47 8.78 21.70
C PHE A 18 22.04 8.48 21.25
N ALA A 19 21.34 9.50 20.76
CA ALA A 19 20.02 9.31 20.17
C ALA A 19 20.14 8.25 19.06
N GLU A 20 19.56 7.08 19.28
CA GLU A 20 19.60 6.01 18.30
C GLU A 20 18.89 6.49 17.01
N GLU A 21 19.52 6.32 15.85
CA GLU A 21 18.95 6.71 14.55
C GLU A 21 18.57 5.45 13.75
N LEU A 22 17.43 5.46 13.05
CA LEU A 22 17.09 4.50 12.00
C LEU A 22 16.98 5.22 10.65
N VAL A 23 17.61 4.67 9.61
CA VAL A 23 17.49 5.18 8.25
C VAL A 23 16.40 4.41 7.51
N VAL A 24 15.38 5.11 7.05
CA VAL A 24 14.21 4.54 6.39
C VAL A 24 14.17 4.98 4.93
N TYR A 25 14.29 4.02 4.02
CA TYR A 25 14.13 4.25 2.59
C TYR A 25 12.66 4.08 2.25
N SER A 26 12.02 5.13 1.76
CA SER A 26 10.56 5.13 1.55
C SER A 26 10.15 5.60 0.16
N SER A 27 9.25 4.84 -0.47
CA SER A 27 8.53 5.30 -1.65
C SER A 27 7.14 5.87 -1.36
N ARG A 28 6.76 6.00 -0.08
CA ARG A 28 5.57 6.73 0.37
C ARG A 28 5.93 8.22 0.46
N ALA A 29 4.97 9.09 0.14
CA ALA A 29 5.21 10.54 0.13
C ALA A 29 5.66 11.03 1.52
N ASP A 30 6.64 11.93 1.53
CA ASP A 30 7.31 12.38 2.76
C ASP A 30 6.34 12.99 3.78
N ASN A 31 5.37 13.79 3.30
CA ASN A 31 4.34 14.40 4.14
C ASN A 31 3.41 13.39 4.83
N LEU A 32 3.38 12.12 4.37
CA LEU A 32 2.63 11.04 5.00
C LEU A 32 3.45 10.28 6.05
N LEU A 33 4.78 10.34 5.99
CA LEU A 33 5.66 9.62 6.91
C LEU A 33 6.28 10.50 7.97
N ARG A 34 6.50 11.79 7.70
CA ARG A 34 7.12 12.70 8.66
C ARG A 34 6.36 12.76 10.00
N PRO A 35 5.02 12.88 10.05
CA PRO A 35 4.29 12.84 11.33
C PRO A 35 4.43 11.50 12.07
N VAL A 36 4.54 10.40 11.32
CA VAL A 36 4.74 9.04 11.88
C VAL A 36 6.15 8.92 12.49
N ALA A 37 7.16 9.44 11.79
CA ALA A 37 8.54 9.51 12.27
C ALA A 37 8.66 10.35 13.56
N GLU A 38 8.06 11.54 13.58
CA GLU A 38 8.03 12.43 14.73
C GLU A 38 7.33 11.79 15.94
N ALA A 39 6.19 11.12 15.71
CA ALA A 39 5.48 10.40 16.77
C ALA A 39 6.33 9.26 17.36
N TYR A 40 7.02 8.49 16.52
CA TYR A 40 7.92 7.44 16.99
C TYR A 40 9.10 7.98 17.79
N GLN A 41 9.72 9.07 17.30
CA GLN A 41 10.82 9.72 18.00
C GLN A 41 10.38 10.27 19.36
N LYS A 42 9.23 10.95 19.43
CA LYS A 42 8.66 11.43 20.69
C LYS A 42 8.42 10.31 21.70
N LYS A 43 7.99 9.14 21.22
CA LYS A 43 7.69 7.98 22.07
C LYS A 43 8.94 7.25 22.56
N THR A 44 9.96 7.14 21.72
CA THR A 44 11.08 6.20 21.95
C THR A 44 12.44 6.85 22.09
N GLY A 45 12.57 8.13 21.71
CA GLY A 45 13.86 8.82 21.56
C GLY A 45 14.61 8.45 20.27
N VAL A 46 14.12 7.49 19.48
CA VAL A 46 14.79 7.03 18.25
C VAL A 46 14.48 7.99 17.10
N THR A 47 15.51 8.58 16.50
CA THR A 47 15.37 9.46 15.34
C THR A 47 15.15 8.65 14.07
N ILE A 48 14.16 9.03 13.25
CA ILE A 48 13.91 8.40 11.95
C ILE A 48 14.41 9.32 10.83
N LYS A 49 15.45 8.88 10.13
CA LYS A 49 15.99 9.59 8.96
C LYS A 49 15.35 9.05 7.69
N LEU A 50 14.51 9.85 7.04
CA LEU A 50 13.82 9.48 5.80
C LEU A 50 14.69 9.73 4.57
N VAL A 51 14.76 8.75 3.67
CA VAL A 51 15.30 8.89 2.31
C VAL A 51 14.18 8.51 1.34
N ASN A 52 13.68 9.51 0.60
CA ASN A 52 12.50 9.34 -0.24
C ASN A 52 12.87 9.32 -1.73
N ASP A 53 12.38 8.32 -2.45
CA ASP A 53 12.42 8.24 -3.92
C ASP A 53 11.38 7.21 -4.39
N LYS A 54 11.20 7.00 -5.70
CA LYS A 54 10.33 5.97 -6.24
C LYS A 54 10.84 4.57 -5.87
N ALA A 55 9.93 3.60 -5.81
CA ALA A 55 10.23 2.24 -5.37
C ALA A 55 11.37 1.58 -6.18
N GLY A 56 11.34 1.68 -7.51
CA GLY A 56 12.38 1.13 -8.39
C GLY A 56 13.78 1.70 -8.10
N PRO A 57 13.97 3.03 -8.19
CA PRO A 57 15.23 3.68 -7.81
C PRO A 57 15.74 3.32 -6.41
N LEU A 58 14.86 3.28 -5.40
CA LEU A 58 15.26 2.87 -4.04
C LEU A 58 15.73 1.40 -3.99
N MET A 59 15.05 0.49 -4.68
CA MET A 59 15.46 -0.91 -4.73
C MET A 59 16.82 -1.08 -5.42
N GLU A 60 17.06 -0.38 -6.53
CA GLU A 60 18.36 -0.39 -7.21
C GLU A 60 19.45 0.27 -6.34
N LYS A 61 19.12 1.34 -5.62
CA LYS A 61 20.04 1.97 -4.66
C LYS A 61 20.43 1.01 -3.53
N LEU A 62 19.45 0.36 -2.89
CA LEU A 62 19.70 -0.66 -1.86
C LEU A 62 20.57 -1.80 -2.38
N LYS A 63 20.30 -2.24 -3.62
CA LYS A 63 21.09 -3.28 -4.29
C LYS A 63 22.54 -2.85 -4.52
N ALA A 64 22.73 -1.64 -5.05
CA ALA A 64 24.04 -1.10 -5.37
C ALA A 64 24.89 -0.84 -4.11
N GLU A 65 24.27 -0.39 -3.02
CA GLU A 65 24.95 -0.16 -1.75
C GLU A 65 25.34 -1.46 -1.02
N GLY A 66 24.60 -2.55 -1.24
CA GLY A 66 24.92 -3.87 -0.70
C GLY A 66 25.13 -3.86 0.82
N SER A 67 26.23 -4.46 1.28
CA SER A 67 26.59 -4.50 2.71
C SER A 67 26.91 -3.14 3.33
N ASN A 68 27.14 -2.12 2.51
CA ASN A 68 27.45 -0.76 2.94
C ASN A 68 26.21 0.14 2.99
N SER A 69 25.02 -0.38 2.67
CA SER A 69 23.79 0.39 2.72
C SER A 69 23.54 0.90 4.14
N PRO A 70 23.25 2.21 4.32
CA PRO A 70 22.87 2.75 5.61
C PRO A 70 21.42 2.43 5.96
N ALA A 71 20.62 1.93 5.00
CA ALA A 71 19.19 1.73 5.18
C ALA A 71 18.89 0.60 6.18
N ASP A 72 18.01 0.87 7.13
CA ASP A 72 17.56 -0.07 8.16
C ASP A 72 16.19 -0.67 7.82
N VAL A 73 15.30 0.15 7.26
CA VAL A 73 13.93 -0.24 6.88
C VAL A 73 13.65 0.23 5.46
N PHE A 74 12.99 -0.61 4.68
CA PHE A 74 12.42 -0.25 3.39
C PHE A 74 10.90 -0.20 3.50
N ILE A 75 10.31 0.96 3.20
CA ILE A 75 8.86 1.18 3.14
C ILE A 75 8.46 1.45 1.69
N THR A 76 7.45 0.75 1.21
CA THR A 76 6.92 1.00 -0.14
C THR A 76 5.41 0.80 -0.18
N VAL A 77 4.85 1.12 -1.33
CA VAL A 77 3.45 0.85 -1.68
C VAL A 77 3.43 -0.31 -2.66
N ASP A 78 2.36 -1.11 -2.61
CA ASP A 78 2.14 -2.28 -3.45
C ASP A 78 2.88 -3.56 -3.01
N GLY A 79 2.12 -4.64 -2.80
CA GLY A 79 2.64 -5.98 -2.55
C GLY A 79 3.53 -6.50 -3.69
N GLY A 80 3.33 -6.02 -4.93
CA GLY A 80 4.21 -6.31 -6.06
C GLY A 80 5.61 -5.73 -5.90
N ASN A 81 5.74 -4.48 -5.43
CA ASN A 81 7.04 -3.86 -5.15
C ASN A 81 7.74 -4.55 -3.96
N LEU A 82 6.99 -4.88 -2.90
CA LEU A 82 7.51 -5.64 -1.76
C LEU A 82 8.02 -7.02 -2.18
N TRP A 83 7.26 -7.73 -3.01
CA TRP A 83 7.68 -9.01 -3.59
C TRP A 83 8.92 -8.85 -4.47
N GLN A 84 9.00 -7.81 -5.30
CA GLN A 84 10.19 -7.55 -6.11
C GLN A 84 11.43 -7.33 -5.23
N ALA A 85 11.30 -6.57 -4.13
CA ALA A 85 12.38 -6.37 -3.18
C ALA A 85 12.87 -7.69 -2.55
N THR A 86 11.98 -8.66 -2.29
CA THR A 86 12.40 -9.99 -1.82
C THR A 86 13.10 -10.79 -2.91
N GLN A 87 12.65 -10.73 -4.16
CA GLN A 87 13.31 -11.40 -5.29
C GLN A 87 14.70 -10.84 -5.57
N MET A 88 14.90 -9.55 -5.33
CA MET A 88 16.20 -8.90 -5.41
C MET A 88 17.09 -9.18 -4.18
N GLY A 89 16.58 -9.90 -3.18
CA GLY A 89 17.33 -10.22 -1.96
C GLY A 89 17.61 -9.00 -1.08
N LEU A 90 16.76 -7.98 -1.11
CA LEU A 90 16.99 -6.71 -0.40
C LEU A 90 16.48 -6.73 1.05
N LEU A 91 15.61 -7.67 1.39
CA LEU A 91 14.93 -7.76 2.68
C LEU A 91 15.30 -9.06 3.40
N ARG A 92 15.50 -8.98 4.71
CA ARG A 92 15.70 -10.16 5.56
C ARG A 92 14.38 -10.60 6.21
N PRO A 93 14.20 -11.92 6.43
CA PRO A 93 13.07 -12.39 7.22
C PRO A 93 13.21 -11.93 8.67
N ILE A 94 12.09 -11.57 9.29
CA ILE A 94 12.01 -11.29 10.73
C ILE A 94 10.96 -12.18 11.39
N ASN A 95 11.24 -12.63 12.61
CA ASN A 95 10.30 -13.45 13.38
C ASN A 95 9.72 -12.60 14.52
N SER A 96 8.51 -12.09 14.30
CA SER A 96 7.79 -11.27 15.28
C SER A 96 6.40 -11.84 15.55
N ALA A 97 6.15 -12.22 16.81
CA ALA A 97 4.81 -12.61 17.26
C ALA A 97 3.83 -11.44 17.15
N THR A 98 4.28 -10.22 17.49
CA THR A 98 3.50 -8.99 17.36
C THR A 98 3.01 -8.78 15.94
N LEU A 99 3.90 -8.85 14.95
CA LEU A 99 3.52 -8.65 13.54
C LEU A 99 2.61 -9.76 13.02
N LYS A 100 2.85 -11.02 13.41
CA LYS A 100 1.96 -12.13 13.01
C LYS A 100 0.57 -12.02 13.61
N ASN A 101 0.45 -11.47 14.82
CA ASN A 101 -0.82 -11.25 15.51
C ASN A 101 -1.56 -10.01 15.00
N ASN A 102 -0.83 -8.96 14.63
CA ASN A 102 -1.41 -7.70 14.18
C ASN A 102 -1.76 -7.73 12.70
N ILE A 103 -0.96 -8.40 11.86
CA ILE A 103 -1.10 -8.36 10.40
C ILE A 103 -1.61 -9.70 9.86
N PRO A 104 -2.81 -9.73 9.24
CA PRO A 104 -3.37 -10.91 8.60
C PRO A 104 -2.42 -11.60 7.61
N ALA A 105 -2.49 -12.93 7.54
CA ALA A 105 -1.57 -13.72 6.72
C ALA A 105 -1.59 -13.38 5.23
N ASN A 106 -2.72 -12.89 4.69
CA ASN A 106 -2.84 -12.45 3.30
C ASN A 106 -2.16 -11.10 3.03
N LEU A 107 -1.85 -10.32 4.07
CA LEU A 107 -1.25 -8.98 3.98
C LEU A 107 0.25 -8.96 4.33
N ARG A 108 0.89 -10.12 4.49
CA ARG A 108 2.32 -10.25 4.80
C ARG A 108 2.99 -11.33 3.95
N ASP A 109 4.30 -11.24 3.85
CA ASP A 109 5.11 -12.22 3.14
C ASP A 109 5.04 -13.60 3.83
N PRO A 110 4.82 -14.71 3.07
CA PRO A 110 4.87 -16.05 3.64
C PRO A 110 6.21 -16.41 4.31
N LYS A 111 7.31 -15.79 3.88
CA LYS A 111 8.66 -15.95 4.47
C LYS A 111 9.01 -14.86 5.48
N ASN A 112 8.03 -14.01 5.86
CA ASN A 112 8.18 -12.93 6.84
C ASN A 112 9.25 -11.87 6.48
N GLN A 113 9.51 -11.64 5.19
CA GLN A 113 10.44 -10.59 4.74
C GLN A 113 9.82 -9.19 4.72
N TRP A 114 8.49 -9.09 4.68
CA TRP A 114 7.75 -7.82 4.75
C TRP A 114 6.34 -8.02 5.30
N PHE A 115 5.75 -6.91 5.77
CA PHE A 115 4.42 -6.85 6.37
C PHE A 115 3.66 -5.62 5.85
N GLY A 116 2.39 -5.79 5.52
CA GLY A 116 1.48 -4.70 5.21
C GLY A 116 1.14 -3.91 6.47
N LEU A 117 1.15 -2.58 6.35
CA LEU A 117 0.94 -1.61 7.41
C LEU A 117 -0.28 -0.71 7.16
N SER A 118 -0.79 -0.67 5.93
CA SER A 118 -2.11 -0.13 5.63
C SER A 118 -2.64 -0.81 4.39
N VAL A 119 -3.96 -0.74 4.21
CA VAL A 119 -4.69 -1.40 3.14
C VAL A 119 -5.39 -0.36 2.29
N ARG A 120 -5.33 -0.56 0.98
CA ARG A 120 -6.13 0.19 0.00
C ARG A 120 -6.94 -0.78 -0.84
N ALA A 121 -8.20 -0.42 -1.10
CA ALA A 121 -9.04 -1.17 -2.02
C ALA A 121 -8.95 -0.53 -3.40
N ARG A 122 -8.68 -1.34 -4.44
CA ARG A 122 -8.78 -0.89 -5.83
C ARG A 122 -10.13 -1.33 -6.36
N THR A 123 -11.07 -0.41 -6.49
CA THR A 123 -12.48 -0.76 -6.71
C THR A 123 -13.14 0.15 -7.75
N ILE A 124 -14.42 -0.10 -8.02
CA ILE A 124 -15.21 0.62 -9.00
C ILE A 124 -15.67 1.96 -8.42
N PHE A 125 -15.53 3.01 -9.21
CA PHE A 125 -16.14 4.31 -8.98
C PHE A 125 -17.10 4.62 -10.12
N TYR A 126 -18.15 5.37 -9.83
CA TYR A 126 -19.20 5.66 -10.80
C TYR A 126 -19.77 7.06 -10.62
N ASN A 127 -20.30 7.63 -11.71
CA ASN A 127 -21.01 8.90 -11.66
C ASN A 127 -22.42 8.67 -11.06
N THR A 128 -22.70 9.27 -9.90
CA THR A 128 -23.94 9.02 -9.15
C THR A 128 -25.20 9.55 -9.83
N GLN A 129 -25.05 10.43 -10.82
CA GLN A 129 -26.17 10.97 -11.62
C GLN A 129 -26.48 10.10 -12.84
N LYS A 130 -25.58 9.22 -13.26
CA LYS A 130 -25.70 8.43 -14.51
C LYS A 130 -25.77 6.92 -14.30
N VAL A 131 -25.31 6.41 -13.16
CA VAL A 131 -25.20 4.97 -12.89
C VAL A 131 -25.81 4.65 -11.54
N LYS A 132 -26.67 3.64 -11.50
CA LYS A 132 -27.21 3.08 -10.26
C LYS A 132 -26.28 1.98 -9.74
N PRO A 133 -26.09 1.84 -8.43
CA PRO A 133 -25.28 0.76 -7.85
C PRO A 133 -25.73 -0.65 -8.28
N SER A 134 -27.02 -0.85 -8.56
CA SER A 134 -27.58 -2.13 -9.04
C SER A 134 -27.09 -2.53 -10.44
N GLU A 135 -26.49 -1.61 -11.20
CA GLU A 135 -25.87 -1.92 -12.50
C GLU A 135 -24.44 -2.45 -12.35
N LEU A 136 -23.84 -2.30 -11.17
CA LEU A 136 -22.46 -2.67 -10.87
C LEU A 136 -22.43 -4.01 -10.11
N SER A 137 -21.38 -4.79 -10.33
CA SER A 137 -21.19 -6.06 -9.63
C SER A 137 -19.72 -6.42 -9.51
N THR A 138 -19.09 -6.79 -10.62
CA THR A 138 -17.75 -7.34 -10.64
C THR A 138 -16.80 -6.53 -11.48
N TYR A 139 -15.49 -6.73 -11.29
CA TYR A 139 -14.51 -6.20 -12.25
C TYR A 139 -14.76 -6.74 -13.67
N ALA A 140 -15.17 -8.00 -13.77
CA ALA A 140 -15.56 -8.64 -15.02
C ALA A 140 -16.74 -7.95 -15.70
N ASN A 141 -17.72 -7.45 -14.92
CA ASN A 141 -18.90 -6.78 -15.46
C ASN A 141 -18.54 -5.51 -16.27
N LEU A 142 -17.43 -4.85 -15.96
CA LEU A 142 -16.99 -3.67 -16.73
C LEU A 142 -16.55 -4.01 -18.18
N ALA A 143 -16.43 -5.29 -18.53
CA ALA A 143 -16.19 -5.75 -19.89
C ALA A 143 -17.48 -5.95 -20.71
N ASP A 144 -18.65 -5.83 -20.09
CA ASP A 144 -19.97 -5.95 -20.75
C ASP A 144 -20.17 -4.81 -21.77
N PRO A 145 -20.69 -5.09 -22.98
CA PRO A 145 -20.98 -4.08 -23.99
C PRO A 145 -21.83 -2.88 -23.52
N LYS A 146 -22.62 -3.01 -22.45
CA LYS A 146 -23.38 -1.89 -21.86
C LYS A 146 -22.49 -0.74 -21.37
N TRP A 147 -21.20 -0.99 -21.16
CA TRP A 147 -20.21 0.01 -20.75
C TRP A 147 -19.42 0.59 -21.93
N LYS A 148 -19.76 0.25 -23.18
CA LYS A 148 -19.05 0.75 -24.36
C LYS A 148 -19.10 2.28 -24.42
N GLY A 149 -17.93 2.92 -24.45
CA GLY A 149 -17.81 4.37 -24.44
C GLY A 149 -18.12 5.02 -23.09
N ARG A 150 -18.19 4.24 -22.01
CA ARG A 150 -18.59 4.69 -20.66
C ARG A 150 -17.55 4.37 -19.58
N LEU A 151 -16.54 3.55 -19.88
CA LEU A 151 -15.48 3.19 -18.95
C LEU A 151 -14.28 4.14 -19.08
N CYS A 152 -13.76 4.63 -17.95
CA CYS A 152 -12.45 5.26 -17.88
C CYS A 152 -11.51 4.44 -17.01
N LEU A 153 -10.26 4.37 -17.46
CA LEU A 153 -9.18 3.75 -16.71
C LEU A 153 -7.95 4.65 -16.73
N ARG A 154 -6.98 4.37 -15.86
CA ARG A 154 -5.64 4.92 -15.98
C ARG A 154 -4.72 3.98 -16.74
N THR A 155 -3.56 4.46 -17.17
CA THR A 155 -2.56 3.65 -17.91
C THR A 155 -2.23 2.30 -17.24
N SER A 156 -2.05 1.27 -18.06
CA SER A 156 -1.59 -0.07 -17.67
C SER A 156 -0.15 -0.10 -17.13
N ASN A 157 0.64 0.94 -17.39
CA ASN A 157 2.01 1.09 -16.88
C ASN A 157 2.07 1.29 -15.36
N ASN A 158 0.94 1.56 -14.71
CA ASN A 158 0.90 1.73 -13.27
C ASN A 158 0.80 0.39 -12.52
N VAL A 159 1.60 0.24 -11.46
CA VAL A 159 1.66 -0.98 -10.63
C VAL A 159 0.30 -1.38 -10.05
N TYR A 160 -0.61 -0.44 -9.77
CA TYR A 160 -1.93 -0.78 -9.21
C TYR A 160 -2.78 -1.60 -10.19
N ASN A 161 -2.72 -1.28 -11.48
CA ASN A 161 -3.40 -2.06 -12.51
C ASN A 161 -2.70 -3.40 -12.75
N GLN A 162 -1.37 -3.41 -12.73
CA GLN A 162 -0.59 -4.64 -12.86
C GLN A 162 -0.90 -5.62 -11.73
N SER A 163 -1.03 -5.14 -10.50
CA SER A 163 -1.36 -5.95 -9.33
C SER A 163 -2.81 -6.44 -9.35
N LEU A 164 -3.78 -5.60 -9.73
CA LEU A 164 -5.16 -6.03 -9.92
C LEU A 164 -5.26 -7.14 -10.97
N VAL A 165 -4.66 -6.94 -12.15
CA VAL A 165 -4.66 -7.94 -13.23
C VAL A 165 -3.88 -9.19 -12.82
N GLY A 166 -2.77 -9.05 -12.08
CA GLY A 166 -2.01 -10.18 -11.53
C GLY A 166 -2.84 -11.03 -10.57
N THR A 167 -3.62 -10.40 -9.69
CA THR A 167 -4.58 -11.08 -8.82
C THR A 167 -5.71 -11.73 -9.62
N MET A 168 -6.24 -11.07 -10.65
CA MET A 168 -7.24 -11.69 -11.53
C MET A 168 -6.69 -12.94 -12.23
N ILE A 169 -5.45 -12.90 -12.76
CA ILE A 169 -4.81 -14.08 -13.37
C ILE A 169 -4.78 -15.24 -12.37
N ALA A 170 -4.44 -14.99 -11.11
CA ALA A 170 -4.41 -16.02 -10.08
C ALA A 170 -5.80 -16.57 -9.71
N ASN A 171 -6.81 -15.70 -9.61
CA ASN A 171 -8.15 -16.08 -9.18
C ASN A 171 -8.97 -16.81 -10.24
N GLN A 172 -8.79 -16.47 -11.51
CA GLN A 172 -9.69 -16.90 -12.59
C GLN A 172 -8.96 -17.34 -13.87
N GLY A 173 -7.63 -17.38 -13.84
CA GLY A 173 -6.80 -17.85 -14.95
C GLY A 173 -6.50 -16.77 -16.00
N HIS A 174 -5.45 -17.03 -16.79
CA HIS A 174 -4.95 -16.10 -17.80
C HIS A 174 -5.97 -15.82 -18.91
N ALA A 175 -6.57 -16.87 -19.49
CA ALA A 175 -7.50 -16.73 -20.63
C ALA A 175 -8.72 -15.86 -20.30
N LYS A 176 -9.39 -16.14 -19.17
CA LYS A 176 -10.54 -15.35 -18.72
C LYS A 176 -10.15 -13.92 -18.39
N THR A 177 -8.98 -13.71 -17.77
CA THR A 177 -8.47 -12.36 -17.50
C THR A 177 -8.19 -11.58 -18.78
N ALA A 178 -7.63 -12.22 -19.80
CA ALA A 178 -7.36 -11.60 -21.10
C ALA A 178 -8.66 -11.14 -21.78
N GLN A 179 -9.71 -11.97 -21.73
CA GLN A 179 -11.04 -11.61 -22.24
C GLN A 179 -11.62 -10.38 -21.54
N ILE A 180 -11.55 -10.34 -20.20
CA ILE A 180 -12.06 -9.20 -19.42
C ILE A 180 -11.28 -7.93 -19.73
N VAL A 181 -9.94 -7.98 -19.69
CA VAL A 181 -9.11 -6.80 -19.95
C VAL A 181 -9.32 -6.30 -21.39
N LYS A 182 -9.50 -7.20 -22.36
CA LYS A 182 -9.84 -6.81 -23.73
C LYS A 182 -11.20 -6.11 -23.80
N GLY A 183 -12.20 -6.64 -23.09
CA GLY A 183 -13.52 -5.99 -22.99
C GLY A 183 -13.46 -4.62 -22.34
N TRP A 184 -12.62 -4.43 -21.30
CA TRP A 184 -12.37 -3.11 -20.72
C TRP A 184 -11.82 -2.13 -21.75
N VAL A 185 -10.78 -2.54 -22.51
CA VAL A 185 -10.19 -1.69 -23.56
C VAL A 185 -11.23 -1.32 -24.62
N ASN A 186 -12.06 -2.29 -25.04
CA ASN A 186 -13.14 -2.04 -26.01
C ASN A 186 -14.23 -1.09 -25.48
N ASN A 187 -14.33 -0.95 -24.15
CA ASN A 187 -15.33 -0.11 -23.49
C ASN A 187 -14.84 1.28 -23.11
N LEU A 188 -13.57 1.60 -23.38
CA LEU A 188 -12.99 2.89 -23.03
C LEU A 188 -13.73 4.05 -23.71
N ALA A 189 -14.11 5.05 -22.91
CA ALA A 189 -14.67 6.32 -23.38
C ALA A 189 -13.60 7.26 -23.96
N THR A 190 -12.36 7.09 -23.51
CA THR A 190 -11.20 7.92 -23.85
C THR A 190 -9.93 7.12 -23.59
N GLU A 191 -8.80 7.62 -24.12
CA GLU A 191 -7.48 7.10 -23.79
C GLU A 191 -7.23 7.08 -22.27
N PRO A 192 -6.49 6.09 -21.75
CA PRO A 192 -6.26 5.96 -20.31
C PRO A 192 -5.59 7.19 -19.67
N PHE A 193 -6.08 7.60 -18.50
CA PHE A 193 -5.54 8.73 -17.74
C PHE A 193 -4.16 8.43 -17.14
N ALA A 194 -3.39 9.47 -16.85
CA ALA A 194 -2.09 9.32 -16.20
C ALA A 194 -2.20 8.87 -14.73
N ASN A 195 -3.26 9.26 -14.02
CA ASN A 195 -3.45 8.97 -12.59
C ASN A 195 -4.92 8.77 -12.19
N ASP A 196 -5.13 8.17 -11.01
CA ASP A 196 -6.47 7.85 -10.47
C ASP A 196 -7.31 9.13 -10.20
N THR A 197 -6.72 10.24 -9.72
CA THR A 197 -7.46 11.49 -9.44
C THR A 197 -8.07 12.08 -10.71
N ALA A 198 -7.29 12.21 -11.78
CA ALA A 198 -7.77 12.74 -13.05
C ALA A 198 -8.89 11.88 -13.65
N MET A 199 -8.83 10.57 -13.43
CA MET A 199 -9.88 9.64 -13.86
C MET A 199 -11.16 9.81 -13.02
N LEU A 200 -11.05 9.97 -11.70
CA LEU A 200 -12.20 10.25 -10.83
C LEU A 200 -12.85 11.60 -11.14
N GLU A 201 -12.05 12.64 -11.42
CA GLU A 201 -12.55 13.94 -11.88
C GLU A 201 -13.28 13.82 -13.22
N ALA A 202 -12.76 13.00 -14.16
CA ALA A 202 -13.44 12.74 -15.43
C ALA A 202 -14.78 12.01 -15.26
N ILE A 203 -14.88 11.08 -14.32
CA ILE A 203 -16.16 10.45 -13.94
C ILE A 203 -17.11 11.51 -13.39
N GLY A 204 -16.67 12.33 -12.44
CA GLY A 204 -17.50 13.38 -11.83
C GLY A 204 -17.96 14.44 -12.84
N ALA A 205 -17.13 14.77 -13.81
CA ALA A 205 -17.47 15.66 -14.93
C ALA A 205 -18.34 14.98 -16.02
N GLY A 206 -18.63 13.68 -15.87
CA GLY A 206 -19.49 12.95 -16.80
C GLY A 206 -18.85 12.64 -18.15
N ARG A 207 -17.52 12.74 -18.29
CA ARG A 207 -16.78 12.30 -19.50
C ARG A 207 -16.83 10.78 -19.71
N CYS A 208 -17.07 10.07 -18.62
CA CYS A 208 -17.35 8.64 -18.54
C CYS A 208 -18.15 8.39 -17.28
N ASP A 209 -18.67 7.18 -17.15
CA ASP A 209 -19.67 6.87 -16.15
C ASP A 209 -19.12 5.96 -15.05
N VAL A 210 -18.09 5.16 -15.36
CA VAL A 210 -17.47 4.20 -14.43
C VAL A 210 -15.96 4.13 -14.61
N GLY A 211 -15.24 3.70 -13.58
CA GLY A 211 -13.80 3.46 -13.65
C GLY A 211 -13.25 2.73 -12.43
N ILE A 212 -11.94 2.43 -12.45
CA ILE A 212 -11.26 1.67 -11.39
C ILE A 212 -10.10 2.48 -10.79
N ALA A 213 -10.18 2.79 -9.49
CA ALA A 213 -9.17 3.55 -8.75
C ALA A 213 -8.92 2.99 -7.35
N ASN A 214 -7.89 3.48 -6.65
CA ASN A 214 -7.75 3.22 -5.22
C ASN A 214 -8.62 4.15 -4.38
N THR A 215 -9.24 3.63 -3.32
CA THR A 215 -10.13 4.37 -2.41
C THR A 215 -9.54 5.64 -1.81
N TYR A 216 -8.26 5.67 -1.51
CA TYR A 216 -7.66 6.89 -0.94
C TYR A 216 -7.62 8.09 -1.90
N TYR A 217 -7.58 7.87 -3.22
CA TYR A 217 -7.69 8.99 -4.16
C TYR A 217 -9.09 9.60 -4.12
N TYR A 218 -10.11 8.77 -3.93
CA TYR A 218 -11.48 9.22 -3.72
C TYR A 218 -11.60 10.02 -2.42
N GLY A 219 -11.07 9.53 -1.30
CA GLY A 219 -11.08 10.28 -0.03
C GLY A 219 -10.43 11.66 -0.14
N ARG A 220 -9.22 11.73 -0.70
CA ARG A 220 -8.53 13.01 -0.92
C ARG A 220 -9.26 13.94 -1.88
N LEU A 221 -9.96 13.38 -2.87
CA LEU A 221 -10.75 14.15 -3.82
C LEU A 221 -12.03 14.69 -3.17
N MET A 222 -12.73 13.89 -2.36
CA MET A 222 -13.93 14.32 -1.63
C MET A 222 -13.61 15.37 -0.56
N ASP A 223 -12.43 15.32 0.07
CA ASP A 223 -11.98 16.39 0.97
C ASP A 223 -11.81 17.74 0.24
N LYS A 224 -11.48 17.73 -1.06
CA LYS A 224 -11.32 18.94 -1.88
C LYS A 224 -12.60 19.35 -2.62
N GLN A 225 -13.40 18.37 -3.04
CA GLN A 225 -14.57 18.53 -3.89
C GLN A 225 -15.72 17.65 -3.35
N PRO A 226 -16.31 17.99 -2.19
CA PRO A 226 -17.29 17.12 -1.51
C PRO A 226 -18.59 16.91 -2.29
N ASN A 227 -18.90 17.79 -3.25
CA ASN A 227 -20.10 17.73 -4.07
C ASN A 227 -19.88 17.08 -5.45
N LEU A 228 -18.67 16.58 -5.73
CA LEU A 228 -18.39 15.89 -6.99
C LEU A 228 -19.25 14.61 -7.06
N PRO A 229 -20.04 14.37 -8.13
CA PRO A 229 -21.02 13.29 -8.17
C PRO A 229 -20.36 11.93 -8.46
N VAL A 230 -19.45 11.50 -7.58
CA VAL A 230 -18.71 10.24 -7.67
C VAL A 230 -19.03 9.37 -6.47
N GLY A 231 -19.49 8.15 -6.75
CA GLY A 231 -19.75 7.11 -5.76
C GLY A 231 -18.68 6.04 -5.79
N VAL A 232 -18.50 5.37 -4.66
CA VAL A 232 -17.65 4.18 -4.54
C VAL A 232 -18.52 2.93 -4.53
N PHE A 233 -18.11 1.91 -5.28
CA PHE A 233 -18.74 0.60 -5.31
C PHE A 233 -17.68 -0.46 -5.07
N PHE A 234 -17.86 -1.27 -4.01
CA PHE A 234 -16.97 -2.38 -3.70
C PHE A 234 -17.27 -3.56 -4.64
N ALA A 235 -16.31 -3.91 -5.50
CA ALA A 235 -16.50 -4.96 -6.50
C ALA A 235 -16.50 -6.37 -5.90
N ASP A 236 -17.03 -7.34 -6.65
CA ASP A 236 -16.90 -8.78 -6.40
C ASP A 236 -17.43 -9.26 -5.04
N GLN A 237 -18.40 -8.57 -4.44
CA GLN A 237 -18.90 -8.88 -3.08
C GLN A 237 -19.59 -10.24 -2.98
N GLN A 238 -20.21 -10.71 -4.07
CA GLN A 238 -20.78 -12.06 -4.16
C GLN A 238 -19.74 -13.14 -4.55
N GLY A 239 -18.51 -12.72 -4.85
CA GLY A 239 -17.41 -13.58 -5.29
C GLY A 239 -16.29 -13.65 -4.25
N LYS A 240 -15.05 -13.46 -4.72
CA LYS A 240 -13.84 -13.49 -3.87
C LYS A 240 -13.73 -12.25 -2.96
N GLY A 241 -14.40 -11.15 -3.28
CA GLY A 241 -14.31 -9.87 -2.59
C GLY A 241 -13.48 -8.85 -3.37
N THR A 242 -13.46 -7.62 -2.91
CA THR A 242 -12.74 -6.51 -3.53
C THR A 242 -11.23 -6.75 -3.46
N HIS A 243 -10.52 -6.52 -4.56
CA HIS A 243 -9.07 -6.51 -4.58
C HIS A 243 -8.54 -5.45 -3.60
N VAL A 244 -7.73 -5.92 -2.66
CA VAL A 244 -6.99 -5.08 -1.72
C VAL A 244 -5.50 -5.24 -1.93
N ASN A 245 -4.76 -4.19 -1.59
CA ASN A 245 -3.31 -4.18 -1.67
C ASN A 245 -2.75 -3.32 -0.52
N VAL A 246 -1.46 -3.44 -0.21
CA VAL A 246 -0.87 -2.85 0.99
C VAL A 246 0.15 -1.75 0.71
N SER A 247 0.26 -0.79 1.61
CA SER A 247 1.55 -0.14 1.89
C SER A 247 2.23 -0.95 2.98
N GLY A 248 3.52 -1.22 2.88
CA GLY A 248 4.19 -2.13 3.80
C GLY A 248 5.67 -1.87 3.96
N ALA A 249 6.27 -2.59 4.89
CA ALA A 249 7.66 -2.44 5.27
C ALA A 249 8.37 -3.78 5.44
N GLY A 250 9.68 -3.77 5.22
CA GLY A 250 10.59 -4.87 5.55
C GLY A 250 11.90 -4.35 6.14
N VAL A 251 12.56 -5.19 6.92
CA VAL A 251 13.90 -4.92 7.42
C VAL A 251 14.89 -5.21 6.30
N THR A 252 15.79 -4.28 6.01
CA THR A 252 16.77 -4.45 4.93
C THR A 252 17.74 -5.59 5.25
N LYS A 253 18.32 -6.22 4.23
CA LYS A 253 19.17 -7.40 4.39
C LYS A 253 20.43 -7.13 5.20
N HIS A 254 21.05 -5.96 4.98
CA HIS A 254 22.38 -5.64 5.47
C HIS A 254 22.41 -4.72 6.69
N THR A 255 21.26 -4.33 7.24
CA THR A 255 21.22 -3.49 8.45
C THR A 255 21.90 -4.17 9.64
N LYS A 256 22.66 -3.35 10.37
CA LYS A 256 23.24 -3.70 11.68
C LYS A 256 22.27 -3.42 12.85
N LYS A 257 21.12 -2.78 12.58
CA LYS A 257 20.11 -2.36 13.57
C LYS A 257 18.80 -3.16 13.41
N ALA A 258 18.91 -4.45 13.08
CA ALA A 258 17.76 -5.28 12.73
C ALA A 258 16.70 -5.36 13.85
N ALA A 259 17.13 -5.40 15.12
CA ALA A 259 16.21 -5.43 16.26
C ALA A 259 15.43 -4.12 16.41
N GLN A 260 16.11 -2.96 16.27
CA GLN A 260 15.47 -1.65 16.31
C GLN A 260 14.53 -1.45 15.11
N ALA A 261 14.98 -1.83 13.90
CA ALA A 261 14.16 -1.81 12.70
C ALA A 261 12.89 -2.66 12.84
N GLN A 262 13.00 -3.86 13.42
CA GLN A 262 11.85 -4.70 13.73
C GLN A 262 10.90 -4.01 14.73
N LYS A 263 11.40 -3.42 15.82
CA LYS A 263 10.58 -2.67 16.79
C LYS A 263 9.81 -1.51 16.15
N PHE A 264 10.42 -0.82 15.19
CA PHE A 264 9.74 0.23 14.45
C PHE A 264 8.57 -0.31 13.62
N ILE A 265 8.76 -1.41 12.88
CA ILE A 265 7.68 -2.04 12.10
C ILE A 265 6.59 -2.62 13.03
N GLU A 266 6.97 -3.21 14.17
CA GLU A 266 6.04 -3.67 15.20
C GLU A 266 5.16 -2.53 15.72
N TRP A 267 5.76 -1.38 16.03
CA TRP A 267 5.02 -0.19 16.44
C TRP A 267 4.09 0.31 15.32
N LEU A 268 4.54 0.34 14.06
CA LEU A 268 3.70 0.69 12.91
C LEU A 268 2.46 -0.19 12.75
N SER A 269 2.52 -1.45 13.21
CA SER A 269 1.37 -2.39 13.21
C SER A 269 0.40 -2.22 14.39
N GLY A 270 0.78 -1.43 15.39
CA GLY A 270 -0.01 -1.16 16.60
C GLY A 270 -1.03 -0.04 16.43
N SER A 271 -1.97 0.06 17.37
CA SER A 271 -3.10 1.01 17.32
C SER A 271 -2.69 2.46 17.10
N GLU A 272 -1.71 2.94 17.87
CA GLU A 272 -1.23 4.32 17.82
C GLU A 272 -0.75 4.69 16.42
N ALA A 273 0.13 3.90 15.83
CA ALA A 273 0.71 4.21 14.54
C ALA A 273 -0.23 3.91 13.37
N GLN A 274 -1.10 2.91 13.47
CA GLN A 274 -2.04 2.54 12.40
C GLN A 274 -2.95 3.70 12.02
N ASN A 275 -3.48 4.43 13.01
CA ASN A 275 -4.32 5.59 12.75
C ASN A 275 -3.51 6.69 12.04
N LEU A 276 -2.32 7.05 12.52
CA LEU A 276 -1.48 8.04 11.82
C LEU A 276 -1.09 7.59 10.40
N PHE A 277 -0.71 6.32 10.22
CA PHE A 277 -0.18 5.80 8.97
C PHE A 277 -1.26 5.63 7.90
N ALA A 278 -2.47 5.20 8.30
CA ALA A 278 -3.60 4.98 7.41
C ALA A 278 -4.45 6.24 7.20
N ASP A 279 -4.82 6.95 8.27
CA ASP A 279 -5.84 8.00 8.24
C ASP A 279 -5.38 9.21 7.44
N LEU A 280 -4.11 9.62 7.58
CA LEU A 280 -3.52 10.75 6.84
C LEU A 280 -3.62 10.60 5.32
N ASN A 281 -3.69 9.36 4.83
CA ASN A 281 -3.86 9.08 3.41
C ASN A 281 -5.20 8.43 3.11
N HIS A 282 -6.19 8.43 4.01
CA HIS A 282 -7.48 7.76 3.82
C HIS A 282 -7.37 6.28 3.38
N GLU A 283 -6.39 5.57 3.94
CA GLU A 283 -6.27 4.12 3.81
C GLU A 283 -7.01 3.42 4.96
N TYR A 284 -7.17 2.11 4.84
CA TYR A 284 -7.67 1.27 5.92
C TYR A 284 -6.49 0.79 6.78
N PRO A 285 -6.64 0.65 8.10
CA PRO A 285 -5.68 -0.07 8.92
C PRO A 285 -5.47 -1.50 8.41
N ALA A 286 -4.24 -1.99 8.44
CA ALA A 286 -3.93 -3.39 8.17
C ALA A 286 -4.21 -4.28 9.39
N ASN A 287 -4.22 -3.69 10.60
CA ASN A 287 -4.58 -4.40 11.83
C ASN A 287 -6.10 -4.45 11.99
N PRO A 288 -6.74 -5.63 11.93
CA PRO A 288 -8.20 -5.76 11.95
C PRO A 288 -8.84 -5.38 13.29
N LYS A 289 -8.04 -5.21 14.34
CA LYS A 289 -8.52 -4.73 15.65
C LYS A 289 -8.72 -3.21 15.69
N ILE A 290 -8.28 -2.49 14.66
CA ILE A 290 -8.32 -1.03 14.58
C ILE A 290 -9.41 -0.62 13.59
N ASN A 291 -10.30 0.24 14.05
CA ASN A 291 -11.34 0.80 13.19
C ASN A 291 -10.72 1.81 12.21
N PRO A 292 -11.16 1.86 10.95
CA PRO A 292 -10.74 2.91 10.03
C PRO A 292 -11.25 4.28 10.49
N ASP A 293 -10.57 5.35 10.06
CA ASP A 293 -11.03 6.73 10.22
C ASP A 293 -12.53 6.88 9.84
N PRO A 294 -13.33 7.67 10.58
CA PRO A 294 -14.75 7.86 10.28
C PRO A 294 -15.05 8.29 8.84
N LYS A 295 -14.18 9.07 8.17
CA LYS A 295 -14.35 9.43 6.75
C LYS A 295 -14.22 8.21 5.84
N VAL A 296 -13.30 7.31 6.14
CA VAL A 296 -13.09 6.05 5.41
C VAL A 296 -14.21 5.05 5.72
N ALA A 297 -14.63 4.97 6.98
CA ALA A 297 -15.72 4.08 7.43
C ALA A 297 -17.07 4.40 6.74
N LYS A 298 -17.33 5.67 6.42
CA LYS A 298 -18.54 6.14 5.73
C LYS A 298 -18.73 5.54 4.34
N TRP A 299 -17.68 5.04 3.70
CA TRP A 299 -17.78 4.39 2.39
C TRP A 299 -18.47 3.03 2.46
N GLY A 300 -18.61 2.47 3.66
CA GLY A 300 -19.27 1.19 3.91
C GLY A 300 -18.30 0.06 4.21
N LYS A 301 -18.86 -1.06 4.70
CA LYS A 301 -18.12 -2.31 4.90
C LYS A 301 -18.08 -3.11 3.61
N PHE A 302 -17.01 -3.86 3.41
CA PHE A 302 -16.87 -4.73 2.24
C PHE A 302 -16.06 -5.98 2.55
N LYS A 303 -16.34 -7.04 1.81
CA LYS A 303 -15.53 -8.26 1.75
C LYS A 303 -14.27 -7.99 0.95
N GLN A 304 -13.12 -8.25 1.54
CA GLN A 304 -11.81 -8.20 0.87
C GLN A 304 -11.53 -9.54 0.19
N ASP A 305 -10.86 -9.51 -0.96
CA ASP A 305 -10.16 -10.68 -1.49
C ASP A 305 -8.97 -11.01 -0.58
N VAL A 306 -9.03 -12.19 0.05
CA VAL A 306 -8.03 -12.67 1.00
C VAL A 306 -6.90 -13.46 0.34
N ILE A 307 -6.76 -13.41 -0.98
CA ILE A 307 -5.55 -13.89 -1.65
C ILE A 307 -4.32 -13.16 -1.09
N ASN A 308 -3.22 -13.89 -0.89
CA ASN A 308 -2.00 -13.27 -0.40
C ASN A 308 -1.48 -12.24 -1.41
N VAL A 309 -1.24 -11.01 -0.96
CA VAL A 309 -0.88 -9.89 -1.84
C VAL A 309 0.46 -10.06 -2.57
N SER A 310 1.32 -11.00 -2.13
CA SER A 310 2.53 -11.39 -2.87
C SER A 310 2.22 -11.98 -4.26
N VAL A 311 1.03 -12.56 -4.44
CA VAL A 311 0.60 -13.15 -5.71
C VAL A 311 0.55 -12.11 -6.83
N ALA A 312 0.23 -10.86 -6.50
CA ALA A 312 0.28 -9.75 -7.44
C ALA A 312 1.67 -9.59 -8.06
N GLY A 313 2.73 -9.60 -7.23
CA GLY A 313 4.12 -9.54 -7.69
C GLY A 313 4.52 -10.73 -8.55
N SER A 314 4.19 -11.95 -8.09
CA SER A 314 4.52 -13.18 -8.83
C SER A 314 3.91 -13.26 -10.23
N ASN A 315 2.74 -12.63 -10.44
CA ASN A 315 2.04 -12.58 -11.73
C ASN A 315 2.26 -11.25 -12.48
N GLN A 316 3.02 -10.31 -11.94
CA GLN A 316 3.13 -8.95 -12.48
C GLN A 316 3.65 -8.94 -13.93
N LYS A 317 4.67 -9.76 -14.24
CA LYS A 317 5.18 -9.92 -15.62
C LYS A 317 4.08 -10.41 -16.57
N LYS A 318 3.29 -11.42 -16.15
CA LYS A 318 2.18 -11.95 -16.96
C LYS A 318 1.08 -10.90 -17.14
N ALA A 319 0.76 -10.15 -16.10
CA ALA A 319 -0.22 -9.07 -16.15
C ALA A 319 0.18 -7.97 -17.14
N VAL A 320 1.44 -7.53 -17.10
CA VAL A 320 1.97 -6.52 -18.05
C VAL A 320 1.87 -7.01 -19.49
N MET A 321 2.31 -8.24 -19.77
CA MET A 321 2.22 -8.82 -21.11
C MET A 321 0.78 -8.95 -21.59
N LEU A 322 -0.13 -9.42 -20.73
CA LEU A 322 -1.56 -9.56 -21.04
C LEU A 322 -2.19 -8.19 -21.36
N MET A 323 -1.95 -7.18 -20.53
CA MET A 323 -2.48 -5.82 -20.77
C MET A 323 -1.94 -5.23 -22.08
N LYS A 324 -0.65 -5.41 -22.37
CA LYS A 324 -0.05 -4.99 -23.64
C LYS A 324 -0.70 -5.68 -24.83
N GLN A 325 -0.89 -7.01 -24.78
CA GLN A 325 -1.55 -7.79 -25.83
C GLN A 325 -3.01 -7.39 -26.04
N ALA A 326 -3.72 -7.00 -24.97
CA ALA A 326 -5.08 -6.50 -25.05
C ALA A 326 -5.20 -5.11 -25.69
N GLY A 327 -4.09 -4.40 -25.87
CA GLY A 327 -4.05 -3.01 -26.35
C GLY A 327 -4.29 -1.97 -25.25
N TYR A 328 -4.11 -2.33 -23.98
CA TYR A 328 -4.27 -1.42 -22.86
C TYR A 328 -3.01 -0.56 -22.69
N LYS A 329 -3.11 0.72 -23.08
CA LYS A 329 -2.03 1.72 -22.98
C LYS A 329 -1.77 2.19 -21.55
#